data_AF-A0A954ZHU2-F1
#
_entry.id   AF-A0A954ZHU2-F1
#
_cell.length_a   1.000
_cell.length_b   1.000
_cell.length_c   1.000
_cell.angle_alpha   90.00
_cell.angle_beta   90.00
_cell.angle_gamma   90.00
#
_symmetry.space_group_name_H-M   'P 1'
#
loop_
_entity.id
_entity.type
_entity.pdbx_description
1 polymer ?
#
loop_
_entity_poly.entity_id
_entity_poly.type
_entity_poly.pdbx_seq_one_letter_code
_entity_poly.pdbx_strand_id
1 'polypeptide(L)'
;MWTTDPHIPMTLWWALAIAAVAAISWYAIRRDHALSLVRRLALALLLAMGLSGPLLIALNPTWVEPIPPVPGNPMVTVLIDGTLSMKTEDAGAGGSARSRWQRATEIAAAVPNDRSSVEVRQLAFSELVQPYTETTASKQASIATMGAFNAPADGWPHGHRTDLSMSLRRAIRTGSPLGHAVVLISDGAHNVGSVESVLQAASEASALATPVYTVTVGASVGIKNVSITARSPRIIAFPDNPILLRATVAHNGLAGQSTDVYLMQDNEVLQKRTVRLTPDVTHEVRFQVEEDAEQAMMR
;
A
#
# COMPACT_ATOMS: atom_id res chain seq x y z
N MET A 1 20.31 30.50 -0.05
CA MET A 1 21.75 30.22 0.14
C MET A 1 22.40 30.23 -1.23
N TRP A 2 23.53 30.92 -1.40
CA TRP A 2 24.28 30.88 -2.66
C TRP A 2 24.99 29.52 -2.78
N THR A 3 24.81 28.85 -3.90
CA THR A 3 25.61 27.68 -4.28
C THR A 3 26.15 27.88 -5.70
N THR A 4 27.26 27.22 -6.01
CA THR A 4 27.88 27.24 -7.33
C THR A 4 27.81 25.84 -7.91
N ASP A 5 27.13 25.68 -9.03
CA ASP A 5 27.07 24.42 -9.77
C ASP A 5 27.67 24.64 -11.17
N PRO A 6 29.01 24.66 -11.28
CA PRO A 6 29.68 25.16 -12.47
C PRO A 6 29.37 24.29 -13.68
N HIS A 7 29.09 24.92 -14.83
CA HIS A 7 28.80 24.20 -16.09
C HIS A 7 30.02 23.45 -16.64
N ILE A 8 31.22 23.76 -16.12
CA ILE A 8 32.46 23.09 -16.46
C ILE A 8 33.11 22.53 -15.20
N PRO A 9 33.95 21.48 -15.31
CA PRO A 9 34.69 20.96 -14.16
C PRO A 9 35.44 22.07 -13.43
N MET A 10 35.38 22.07 -12.10
CA MET A 10 35.97 23.13 -11.27
C MET A 10 37.46 23.33 -11.55
N THR A 11 38.18 22.26 -11.89
CA THR A 11 39.59 22.30 -12.29
C THR A 11 39.83 23.07 -13.59
N LEU A 12 38.95 22.90 -14.59
CA LEU A 12 39.01 23.62 -15.85
C LEU A 12 38.71 25.10 -15.66
N TRP A 13 37.74 25.42 -14.80
CA TRP A 13 37.43 26.80 -14.43
C TRP A 13 38.65 27.51 -13.83
N TRP A 14 39.31 26.88 -12.85
CA TRP A 14 40.54 27.43 -12.25
C TRP A 14 41.67 27.58 -13.27
N ALA A 15 41.85 26.61 -14.17
CA ALA A 15 42.85 26.69 -15.22
C ALA A 15 42.60 27.89 -16.16
N LEU A 16 41.35 28.12 -16.57
CA LEU A 16 40.95 29.27 -17.39
C LEU A 16 41.13 30.59 -16.65
N ALA A 17 40.78 30.65 -15.36
CA ALA A 17 40.97 31.85 -14.55
C ALA A 17 42.46 32.22 -14.43
N ILE A 18 43.34 31.24 -14.16
CA ILE A 18 44.79 31.44 -14.09
C ILE A 18 45.34 31.87 -15.46
N ALA A 19 44.92 31.22 -16.55
CA ALA A 19 45.33 31.57 -17.89
C ALA A 19 44.92 33.00 -18.27
N ALA A 20 43.70 33.42 -17.90
CA ALA A 20 43.22 34.79 -18.11
C ALA A 20 44.08 35.82 -17.36
N VAL A 21 44.37 35.57 -16.07
CA VAL A 21 45.23 36.46 -15.27
C VAL A 21 46.65 36.54 -15.85
N ALA A 22 47.23 35.40 -16.26
CA ALA A 22 48.55 35.36 -16.89
C ALA A 22 48.58 36.13 -18.21
N ALA A 23 47.55 35.99 -19.05
CA ALA A 23 47.43 36.71 -20.32
C ALA A 23 47.29 38.23 -20.10
N ILE A 24 46.45 38.67 -19.15
CA ILE A 24 46.29 40.09 -18.79
C ILE A 24 47.61 40.65 -18.25
N SER A 25 48.29 39.92 -17.37
CA SER A 25 49.57 40.34 -16.77
C SER A 25 50.68 40.44 -17.80
N TRP A 26 50.80 39.45 -18.68
CA TRP A 26 51.74 39.45 -19.81
C TRP A 26 51.47 40.62 -20.75
N TYR A 27 50.20 40.82 -21.12
CA TYR A 27 49.78 41.93 -21.98
C TYR A 27 50.13 43.27 -21.35
N ALA A 28 49.90 43.44 -20.05
CA ALA A 28 50.32 44.63 -19.32
C ALA A 28 51.84 44.79 -19.46
N ILE A 29 52.64 43.80 -19.06
CA ILE A 29 54.11 43.88 -19.00
C ILE A 29 54.76 44.16 -20.36
N ARG A 30 54.31 43.50 -21.43
CA ARG A 30 54.92 43.59 -22.76
C ARG A 30 54.55 44.84 -23.57
N ARG A 31 53.53 45.59 -23.16
CA ARG A 31 53.07 46.74 -23.93
C ARG A 31 54.06 47.90 -23.81
N ASP A 32 54.47 48.45 -24.96
CA ASP A 32 55.48 49.51 -25.06
C ASP A 32 55.27 50.66 -24.06
N HIS A 33 56.39 51.19 -23.54
CA HIS A 33 56.44 52.28 -22.56
C HIS A 33 55.87 53.62 -23.07
N ALA A 34 55.39 53.68 -24.31
CA ALA A 34 54.79 54.88 -24.91
C ALA A 34 53.42 55.25 -24.31
N LEU A 35 52.78 54.37 -23.54
CA LEU A 35 51.51 54.65 -22.86
C LEU A 35 51.72 54.98 -21.39
N SER A 36 50.99 55.99 -20.89
CA SER A 36 50.98 56.31 -19.46
C SER A 36 50.41 55.16 -18.63
N LEU A 37 50.91 55.01 -17.41
CA LEU A 37 50.53 53.93 -16.48
C LEU A 37 49.01 53.86 -16.24
N VAL A 38 48.33 55.01 -16.19
CA VAL A 38 46.88 55.10 -16.03
C VAL A 38 46.13 54.44 -17.19
N ARG A 39 46.55 54.70 -18.44
CA ARG A 39 45.89 54.12 -19.62
C ARG A 39 46.12 52.60 -19.69
N ARG A 40 47.30 52.15 -19.28
CA ARG A 40 47.64 50.73 -19.21
C ARG A 40 46.81 49.98 -18.16
N LEU A 41 46.62 50.57 -16.97
CA LEU A 41 45.73 50.02 -15.96
C LEU A 41 44.27 50.02 -16.41
N ALA A 42 43.79 51.10 -17.04
CA ALA A 42 42.44 51.18 -17.56
C ALA A 42 42.14 50.08 -18.60
N LEU A 43 43.07 49.83 -19.54
CA LEU A 43 42.93 48.75 -20.52
C LEU A 43 42.98 47.35 -19.87
N ALA A 44 43.87 47.13 -18.90
CA ALA A 44 43.94 45.86 -18.19
C ALA A 44 42.67 45.59 -17.38
N LEU A 45 42.09 46.60 -16.75
CA LEU A 45 40.83 46.50 -16.00
C LEU A 45 39.65 46.22 -16.93
N LEU A 46 39.61 46.88 -18.10
CA LEU A 46 38.59 46.61 -19.11
C LEU A 46 38.67 45.16 -19.62
N LEU A 47 39.89 44.66 -19.86
CA LEU A 47 40.13 43.27 -20.29
C LEU A 47 39.74 42.26 -19.20
N ALA A 48 40.10 42.54 -17.94
CA ALA A 48 39.71 41.73 -16.80
C ALA A 48 38.17 41.67 -16.64
N MET A 49 37.49 42.80 -16.83
CA MET A 49 36.04 42.88 -16.77
C MET A 49 35.37 42.13 -17.93
N GLY A 50 35.98 42.14 -19.12
CA GLY A 50 35.50 41.34 -20.26
C GLY A 50 35.65 39.83 -20.05
N LEU A 51 36.74 39.39 -19.42
CA LEU A 51 37.01 37.98 -19.14
C LEU A 51 36.26 37.46 -17.91
N SER A 52 35.95 38.32 -16.94
CA SER A 52 35.22 37.91 -15.73
C SER A 52 33.78 37.51 -16.02
N GLY A 53 33.11 38.13 -17.00
CA GLY A 53 31.73 37.81 -17.37
C GLY A 53 31.52 36.32 -17.71
N PRO A 54 32.20 35.78 -18.75
CA PRO A 54 32.11 34.37 -19.09
C PRO A 54 32.53 33.43 -17.95
N LEU A 55 33.56 33.79 -17.17
CA LEU A 55 33.99 33.01 -16.00
C LEU A 55 32.90 32.96 -14.92
N LEU A 56 32.22 34.07 -14.64
CA LEU A 56 31.11 34.13 -13.68
C LEU A 56 29.90 33.34 -14.18
N ILE A 57 29.57 33.43 -15.46
CA ILE A 57 28.51 32.61 -16.08
C ILE A 57 28.84 31.13 -15.98
N ALA A 58 30.10 30.74 -16.26
CA ALA A 58 30.55 29.36 -16.16
C ALA A 58 30.50 28.81 -14.72
N LEU A 59 30.61 29.69 -13.71
CA LEU A 59 30.47 29.33 -12.30
C LEU A 59 29.01 29.02 -11.91
N ASN A 60 28.04 29.49 -12.72
CA ASN A 60 26.60 29.32 -12.53
C ASN A 60 26.16 29.56 -11.07
N PRO A 61 26.30 30.79 -10.56
CA PRO A 61 25.88 31.12 -9.21
C PRO A 61 24.35 31.02 -9.15
N THR A 62 23.86 30.01 -8.42
CA THR A 62 22.43 29.80 -8.25
C THR A 62 22.01 30.21 -6.85
N TRP A 63 20.90 30.94 -6.79
CA TRP A 63 20.24 31.25 -5.54
C TRP A 63 19.27 30.11 -5.21
N VAL A 64 19.63 29.30 -4.20
CA VAL A 64 18.75 28.24 -3.71
C VAL A 64 17.92 28.80 -2.57
N GLU A 65 16.61 28.93 -2.80
CA GLU A 65 15.65 29.22 -1.75
C GLU A 65 15.19 27.88 -1.14
N PRO A 66 15.46 27.62 0.16
CA PRO A 66 14.94 26.43 0.81
C PRO A 66 13.41 26.55 0.85
N ILE A 67 12.72 25.67 0.14
CA ILE A 67 11.27 25.55 0.29
C ILE A 67 11.04 25.03 1.71
N PRO A 68 10.29 25.76 2.57
CA PRO A 68 10.00 25.27 3.91
C PRO A 68 9.30 23.91 3.78
N PRO A 69 9.69 22.90 4.58
CA PRO A 69 9.00 21.62 4.55
C PRO A 69 7.52 21.88 4.82
N VAL A 70 6.64 21.23 4.04
CA VAL A 70 5.19 21.35 4.24
C VAL A 70 4.90 20.97 5.71
N PRO A 71 4.11 21.76 6.44
CA PRO A 71 3.87 21.49 7.85
C PRO A 71 3.10 20.17 8.03
N GLY A 72 3.60 19.29 8.90
CA GLY A 72 2.99 18.00 9.24
C GLY A 72 4.02 16.90 9.44
N ASN A 73 3.55 15.72 9.86
CA ASN A 73 4.40 14.53 10.02
C ASN A 73 4.18 13.55 8.87
N PRO A 74 5.21 12.82 8.42
CA PRO A 74 5.01 11.62 7.63
C PRO A 74 4.13 10.62 8.39
N MET A 75 3.36 9.82 7.66
CA MET A 75 2.40 8.89 8.25
C MET A 75 2.78 7.44 7.95
N VAL A 76 2.59 6.57 8.93
CA VAL A 76 2.64 5.11 8.76
C VAL A 76 1.25 4.55 9.05
N THR A 77 0.66 3.87 8.08
CA THR A 77 -0.62 3.16 8.26
C THR A 77 -0.35 1.67 8.45
N VAL A 78 -0.66 1.15 9.64
CA VAL A 78 -0.68 -0.29 9.90
C VAL A 78 -2.06 -0.82 9.53
N LEU A 79 -2.13 -1.61 8.48
CA LEU A 79 -3.36 -2.19 7.95
C LEU A 79 -3.42 -3.67 8.33
N ILE A 80 -4.36 -4.02 9.21
CA ILE A 80 -4.49 -5.34 9.82
C ILE A 80 -5.65 -6.08 9.16
N ASP A 81 -5.38 -7.27 8.64
CA ASP A 81 -6.42 -8.18 8.17
C ASP A 81 -7.24 -8.68 9.35
N GLY A 82 -8.53 -8.44 9.28
CA GLY A 82 -9.49 -8.85 10.28
C GLY A 82 -10.54 -9.81 9.74
N THR A 83 -10.24 -10.56 8.69
CA THR A 83 -11.15 -11.56 8.09
C THR A 83 -11.18 -12.89 8.84
N LEU A 84 -12.14 -13.76 8.54
CA LEU A 84 -12.34 -15.02 9.27
C LEU A 84 -11.13 -15.96 9.28
N SER A 85 -10.29 -15.95 8.26
CA SER A 85 -9.06 -16.76 8.24
C SER A 85 -8.07 -16.35 9.34
N MET A 86 -8.19 -15.13 9.86
CA MET A 86 -7.39 -14.65 10.97
C MET A 86 -7.80 -15.27 12.32
N LYS A 87 -8.93 -16.00 12.40
CA LYS A 87 -9.30 -16.82 13.58
C LYS A 87 -8.47 -18.09 13.69
N THR A 88 -7.80 -18.53 12.62
CA THR A 88 -7.04 -19.78 12.62
C THR A 88 -5.92 -19.73 13.67
N GLU A 89 -5.85 -20.76 14.53
CA GLU A 89 -4.91 -20.88 15.65
C GLU A 89 -3.60 -21.58 15.24
N ASP A 90 -2.88 -20.98 14.29
CA ASP A 90 -1.63 -21.53 13.75
C ASP A 90 -0.45 -20.55 13.80
N ALA A 91 -0.61 -19.40 14.46
CA ALA A 91 0.40 -18.34 14.49
C ALA A 91 1.32 -18.39 15.72
N GLY A 92 1.19 -19.40 16.57
CA GLY A 92 1.98 -19.52 17.79
C GLY A 92 3.32 -20.24 17.59
N ALA A 93 4.37 -19.71 18.20
CA ALA A 93 5.65 -20.40 18.32
C ALA A 93 5.61 -21.43 19.46
N GLY A 94 6.28 -22.57 19.29
CA GLY A 94 6.52 -23.53 20.37
C GLY A 94 5.30 -24.29 20.89
N GLY A 95 4.26 -24.50 20.07
CA GLY A 95 3.08 -25.30 20.43
C GLY A 95 1.99 -24.57 21.21
N SER A 96 2.10 -23.24 21.38
CA SER A 96 1.00 -22.42 21.89
C SER A 96 -0.04 -22.19 20.79
N ALA A 97 -1.32 -22.54 21.02
CA ALA A 97 -2.40 -22.19 20.12
C ALA A 97 -2.65 -20.68 20.21
N ARG A 98 -2.24 -19.93 19.17
CA ARG A 98 -2.51 -18.50 19.04
C ARG A 98 -3.13 -18.22 17.68
N SER A 99 -4.16 -17.40 17.67
CA SER A 99 -4.78 -16.99 16.42
C SER A 99 -3.88 -16.04 15.64
N ARG A 100 -3.99 -16.07 14.30
CA ARG A 100 -3.31 -15.10 13.43
C ARG A 100 -3.68 -13.67 13.79
N TRP A 101 -4.93 -13.43 14.17
CA TRP A 101 -5.39 -12.12 14.66
C TRP A 101 -4.62 -11.66 15.89
N GLN A 102 -4.51 -12.49 16.93
CA GLN A 102 -3.74 -12.15 18.14
C GLN A 102 -2.30 -11.79 17.79
N ARG A 103 -1.66 -12.56 16.91
CA ARG A 103 -0.30 -12.28 16.47
C ARG A 103 -0.21 -10.98 15.67
N ALA A 104 -1.18 -10.72 14.81
CA ALA A 104 -1.23 -9.49 14.01
C ALA A 104 -1.39 -8.24 14.88
N THR A 105 -2.26 -8.30 15.90
CA THR A 105 -2.46 -7.20 16.86
C THR A 105 -1.25 -6.98 17.75
N GLU A 106 -0.55 -8.05 18.18
CA GLU A 106 0.74 -7.92 18.89
C GLU A 106 1.78 -7.18 18.05
N ILE A 107 1.89 -7.52 16.75
CA ILE A 107 2.82 -6.86 15.83
C ILE A 107 2.42 -5.40 15.63
N ALA A 108 1.13 -5.10 15.49
CA ALA A 108 0.62 -3.74 15.34
C ALA A 108 0.86 -2.89 16.60
N ALA A 109 0.66 -3.46 17.79
CA ALA A 109 0.92 -2.80 19.07
C ALA A 109 2.41 -2.54 19.31
N ALA A 110 3.30 -3.36 18.74
CA ALA A 110 4.74 -3.15 18.80
C ALA A 110 5.22 -1.97 17.93
N VAL A 111 4.36 -1.41 17.05
CA VAL A 111 4.69 -0.21 16.27
C VAL A 111 4.58 1.02 17.17
N PRO A 112 5.70 1.72 17.47
CA PRO A 112 5.69 2.83 18.41
C PRO A 112 4.83 3.99 17.91
N ASN A 113 3.86 4.43 18.72
CA ASN A 113 3.00 5.59 18.42
C ASN A 113 3.47 6.87 19.15
N ASP A 114 4.65 6.84 19.78
CA ASP A 114 5.16 7.90 20.65
C ASP A 114 6.15 8.86 19.96
N ARG A 115 6.44 8.65 18.67
CA ARG A 115 7.42 9.46 17.95
C ARG A 115 6.77 10.74 17.45
N SER A 116 7.18 11.88 18.02
CA SER A 116 6.73 13.22 17.62
C SER A 116 6.93 13.55 16.14
N SER A 117 7.75 12.77 15.43
CA SER A 117 8.11 12.94 14.02
C SER A 117 7.32 12.06 13.04
N VAL A 118 6.51 11.10 13.49
CA VAL A 118 5.75 10.19 12.59
C VAL A 118 4.36 9.93 13.17
N GLU A 119 3.31 10.16 12.38
CA GLU A 119 1.94 9.79 12.75
C GLU A 119 1.72 8.31 12.46
N VAL A 120 1.35 7.51 13.46
CA VAL A 120 0.99 6.10 13.26
C VAL A 120 -0.52 5.94 13.32
N ARG A 121 -1.10 5.37 12.28
CA ARG A 121 -2.53 5.05 12.19
C ARG A 121 -2.72 3.56 12.04
N GLN A 122 -3.50 2.95 12.92
CA GLN A 122 -3.86 1.54 12.81
C GLN A 122 -5.27 1.40 12.23
N LEU A 123 -5.42 0.58 11.21
CA LEU A 123 -6.68 0.27 10.54
C LEU A 123 -6.85 -1.26 10.50
N ALA A 124 -8.07 -1.75 10.69
CA ALA A 124 -8.43 -3.14 10.42
C ALA A 124 -9.34 -3.21 9.20
N PHE A 125 -9.25 -4.28 8.41
CA PHE A 125 -10.13 -4.49 7.26
C PHE A 125 -10.76 -5.87 7.23
N SER A 126 -11.98 -5.91 6.74
CA SER A 126 -12.68 -7.12 6.33
C SER A 126 -13.50 -6.78 5.09
N GLU A 127 -14.82 -6.57 5.24
CA GLU A 127 -15.68 -6.02 4.19
C GLU A 127 -15.49 -4.51 4.02
N LEU A 128 -15.10 -3.83 5.09
CA LEU A 128 -14.82 -2.40 5.14
C LEU A 128 -13.50 -2.16 5.87
N VAL A 129 -12.85 -1.03 5.59
CA VAL A 129 -11.67 -0.56 6.34
C VAL A 129 -12.12 0.37 7.45
N GLN A 130 -11.71 0.08 8.68
CA GLN A 130 -12.09 0.84 9.88
C GLN A 130 -10.86 1.14 10.76
N PRO A 131 -10.85 2.24 11.54
CA PRO A 131 -9.83 2.47 12.54
C PRO A 131 -9.78 1.34 13.58
N TYR A 132 -8.57 0.90 13.90
CA TYR A 132 -8.33 -0.06 14.99
C TYR A 132 -7.58 0.64 16.11
N THR A 133 -8.12 0.58 17.32
CA THR A 133 -7.44 1.06 18.52
C THR A 133 -7.58 -0.02 19.59
N GLU A 134 -6.47 -0.44 20.18
CA GLU A 134 -6.41 -1.50 21.19
C GLU A 134 -7.34 -1.22 22.41
N THR A 135 -7.62 0.06 22.68
CA THR A 135 -8.55 0.53 23.73
C THR A 135 -10.00 0.08 23.55
N THR A 136 -10.41 -0.33 22.34
CA THR A 136 -11.79 -0.72 22.04
C THR A 136 -12.08 -2.20 22.27
N ALA A 137 -11.04 -3.04 22.43
CA ALA A 137 -11.22 -4.46 22.73
C ALA A 137 -11.50 -4.75 24.22
N SER A 138 -11.33 -3.77 25.11
CA SER A 138 -11.50 -3.94 26.57
C SER A 138 -12.31 -2.86 27.29
N LYS A 139 -12.83 -1.83 26.59
CA LYS A 139 -13.81 -0.88 27.16
C LYS A 139 -14.91 -0.50 26.15
N GLN A 140 -15.84 -1.42 25.92
CA GLN A 140 -17.19 -1.09 25.46
C GLN A 140 -17.99 -0.48 26.62
N ALA A 141 -17.64 0.74 27.01
CA ALA A 141 -18.49 1.64 27.78
C ALA A 141 -17.88 3.03 27.66
N SER A 142 -18.68 4.00 27.24
CA SER A 142 -18.37 5.43 27.09
C SER A 142 -17.32 5.80 26.04
N ILE A 143 -17.78 6.08 24.81
CA ILE A 143 -17.68 7.40 24.13
C ILE A 143 -18.65 7.33 22.94
N ALA A 144 -19.89 7.75 23.20
CA ALA A 144 -20.88 8.03 22.18
C ALA A 144 -20.88 9.54 21.94
N THR A 145 -19.85 10.09 21.30
CA THR A 145 -19.89 11.47 20.78
C THR A 145 -18.87 11.62 19.65
N MET A 146 -19.38 12.01 18.48
CA MET A 146 -18.71 12.21 17.17
C MET A 146 -18.56 10.97 16.28
N GLY A 147 -19.63 10.68 15.52
CA GLY A 147 -19.60 9.86 14.30
C GLY A 147 -19.21 8.40 14.51
N ALA A 148 -20.06 7.66 15.22
CA ALA A 148 -19.84 6.25 15.56
C ALA A 148 -19.58 5.38 14.33
N PHE A 149 -18.31 5.00 14.12
CA PHE A 149 -17.96 3.83 13.34
C PHE A 149 -18.17 2.62 14.24
N ASN A 150 -19.26 1.89 14.00
CA ASN A 150 -19.59 0.69 14.76
C ASN A 150 -18.55 -0.40 14.44
N ALA A 151 -17.68 -0.69 15.41
CA ALA A 151 -17.06 -2.00 15.46
C ALA A 151 -18.19 -3.05 15.40
N PRO A 152 -18.03 -4.15 14.65
CA PRO A 152 -19.08 -5.15 14.50
C PRO A 152 -19.47 -5.70 15.87
N ALA A 153 -20.76 -6.00 16.02
CA ALA A 153 -21.32 -6.55 17.26
C ALA A 153 -20.60 -7.84 17.72
N ASP A 154 -20.10 -8.62 16.77
CA ASP A 154 -19.42 -9.91 17.02
C ASP A 154 -17.90 -9.77 17.29
N GLY A 155 -17.38 -8.54 17.28
CA GLY A 155 -15.96 -8.27 17.44
C GLY A 155 -15.10 -8.66 16.24
N TRP A 156 -13.78 -8.53 16.41
CA TRP A 156 -12.79 -8.91 15.41
C TRP A 156 -12.13 -10.26 15.77
N PRO A 157 -11.66 -11.04 14.78
CA PRO A 157 -11.84 -10.84 13.34
C PRO A 157 -13.21 -11.35 12.84
N HIS A 158 -13.73 -10.78 11.77
CA HIS A 158 -15.04 -11.09 11.17
C HIS A 158 -15.03 -10.88 9.65
N GLY A 159 -16.07 -11.35 8.96
CA GLY A 159 -16.23 -11.13 7.53
C GLY A 159 -15.62 -12.25 6.69
N HIS A 160 -16.37 -12.64 5.66
CA HIS A 160 -16.07 -13.79 4.80
C HIS A 160 -15.24 -13.42 3.57
N ARG A 161 -14.97 -12.12 3.39
CA ARG A 161 -14.37 -11.53 2.20
C ARG A 161 -13.09 -10.80 2.57
N THR A 162 -12.01 -11.14 1.87
CA THR A 162 -10.69 -10.51 1.98
C THR A 162 -10.38 -9.76 0.69
N ASP A 163 -10.65 -8.46 0.69
CA ASP A 163 -10.36 -7.56 -0.43
C ASP A 163 -9.13 -6.69 -0.15
N LEU A 164 -7.95 -7.26 -0.41
CA LEU A 164 -6.66 -6.55 -0.30
C LEU A 164 -6.58 -5.33 -1.23
N SER A 165 -7.26 -5.39 -2.39
CA SER A 165 -7.19 -4.32 -3.38
C SER A 165 -7.91 -3.06 -2.89
N MET A 166 -9.13 -3.20 -2.37
CA MET A 166 -9.91 -2.11 -1.80
C MET A 166 -9.26 -1.58 -0.52
N SER A 167 -8.82 -2.48 0.36
CA SER A 167 -8.24 -2.07 1.64
C SER A 167 -6.93 -1.29 1.47
N LEU A 168 -6.05 -1.75 0.57
CA LEU A 168 -4.82 -1.04 0.23
C LEU A 168 -5.11 0.32 -0.41
N ARG A 169 -6.01 0.38 -1.40
CA ARG A 169 -6.41 1.64 -2.05
C ARG A 169 -6.99 2.65 -1.07
N ARG A 170 -7.78 2.19 -0.11
CA ARG A 170 -8.33 3.04 0.93
C ARG A 170 -7.23 3.56 1.86
N ALA A 171 -6.29 2.71 2.26
CA ALA A 171 -5.14 3.13 3.07
C ALA A 171 -4.33 4.22 2.37
N ILE A 172 -3.86 3.98 1.14
CA ILE A 172 -3.02 4.95 0.38
C ILE A 172 -3.73 6.28 0.11
N ARG A 173 -5.04 6.28 -0.18
CA ARG A 173 -5.81 7.51 -0.44
C ARG A 173 -6.08 8.36 0.80
N THR A 174 -6.00 7.75 1.99
CA THR A 174 -6.09 8.47 3.26
C THR A 174 -4.72 8.83 3.85
N GLY A 175 -3.67 8.66 3.03
CA GLY A 175 -2.26 8.94 3.26
C GLY A 175 -1.92 10.40 3.58
N SER A 176 -0.72 10.64 4.11
CA SER A 176 -0.17 11.99 4.29
C SER A 176 0.57 12.43 3.03
N PRO A 177 0.39 13.68 2.55
CA PRO A 177 1.12 14.20 1.39
C PRO A 177 2.61 14.41 1.65
N LEU A 178 3.06 14.35 2.91
CA LEU A 178 4.46 14.52 3.34
C LEU A 178 5.30 13.25 3.28
N GLY A 179 4.67 12.12 2.94
CA GLY A 179 5.28 10.81 3.01
C GLY A 179 4.35 9.86 3.73
N HIS A 180 4.09 8.72 3.10
CA HIS A 180 3.18 7.71 3.59
C HIS A 180 3.79 6.35 3.39
N ALA A 181 3.74 5.48 4.40
CA ALA A 181 4.07 4.07 4.27
C ALA A 181 2.90 3.23 4.79
N VAL A 182 2.71 2.05 4.19
CA VAL A 182 1.71 1.09 4.64
C VAL A 182 2.41 -0.17 5.14
N VAL A 183 2.05 -0.65 6.32
CA VAL A 183 2.42 -1.96 6.84
C VAL A 183 1.19 -2.85 6.78
N LEU A 184 1.12 -3.75 5.80
CA LEU A 184 0.02 -4.71 5.63
C LEU A 184 0.32 -5.97 6.42
N ILE A 185 -0.50 -6.27 7.43
CA ILE A 185 -0.44 -7.50 8.22
C ILE A 185 -1.61 -8.38 7.83
N SER A 186 -1.35 -9.51 7.15
CA SER A 186 -2.40 -10.41 6.63
C SER A 186 -1.86 -11.83 6.55
N ASP A 187 -2.73 -12.83 6.42
CA ASP A 187 -2.33 -14.19 6.05
C ASP A 187 -2.14 -14.38 4.53
N GLY A 188 -2.35 -13.31 3.75
CA GLY A 188 -2.19 -13.30 2.30
C GLY A 188 -3.42 -13.76 1.53
N ALA A 189 -4.54 -14.00 2.21
CA ALA A 189 -5.79 -14.36 1.53
C ALA A 189 -6.32 -13.19 0.68
N HIS A 190 -6.79 -13.52 -0.51
CA HIS A 190 -7.55 -12.61 -1.35
C HIS A 190 -8.61 -13.39 -2.12
N ASN A 191 -9.89 -13.09 -1.89
CA ASN A 191 -11.00 -13.86 -2.44
C ASN A 191 -12.08 -12.98 -3.11
N VAL A 192 -11.78 -11.71 -3.39
CA VAL A 192 -12.69 -10.76 -4.05
C VAL A 192 -12.03 -10.15 -5.26
N GLY A 193 -12.65 -10.26 -6.44
CA GLY A 193 -12.09 -9.70 -7.66
C GLY A 193 -10.98 -10.60 -8.21
N SER A 194 -9.95 -10.00 -8.80
CA SER A 194 -8.88 -10.72 -9.49
C SER A 194 -7.51 -10.33 -8.96
N VAL A 195 -6.50 -11.18 -9.17
CA VAL A 195 -5.12 -10.89 -8.74
C VAL A 195 -4.60 -9.59 -9.37
N GLU A 196 -5.04 -9.27 -10.59
CA GLU A 196 -4.70 -8.03 -11.28
C GLU A 196 -5.17 -6.78 -10.52
N SER A 197 -6.29 -6.83 -9.80
CA SER A 197 -6.76 -5.67 -9.02
C SER A 197 -5.83 -5.35 -7.86
N VAL A 198 -5.24 -6.38 -7.24
CA VAL A 198 -4.23 -6.24 -6.18
C VAL A 198 -2.93 -5.69 -6.76
N LEU A 199 -2.49 -6.21 -7.91
CA LEU A 199 -1.30 -5.69 -8.61
C LEU A 199 -1.48 -4.23 -9.03
N GLN A 200 -2.67 -3.84 -9.46
CA GLN A 200 -2.99 -2.46 -9.78
C GLN A 200 -2.98 -1.58 -8.52
N ALA A 201 -3.52 -2.05 -7.40
CA ALA A 201 -3.45 -1.33 -6.12
C ALA A 201 -2.00 -1.13 -5.65
N ALA A 202 -1.14 -2.14 -5.80
CA ALA A 202 0.29 -2.05 -5.51
C ALA A 202 1.01 -1.08 -6.46
N SER A 203 0.66 -1.09 -7.76
CA SER A 203 1.20 -0.16 -8.75
C SER A 203 0.81 1.29 -8.43
N GLU A 204 -0.43 1.52 -7.98
CA GLU A 204 -0.89 2.83 -7.51
C GLU A 204 -0.13 3.30 -6.27
N ALA A 205 0.10 2.41 -5.29
CA ALA A 205 0.93 2.73 -4.13
C ALA A 205 2.36 3.14 -4.55
N SER A 206 2.96 2.41 -5.50
CA SER A 206 4.26 2.75 -6.06
C SER A 206 4.25 4.11 -6.79
N ALA A 207 3.20 4.41 -7.55
CA ALA A 207 3.06 5.69 -8.25
C ALA A 207 2.93 6.88 -7.30
N LEU A 208 2.38 6.66 -6.11
CA LEU A 208 2.28 7.65 -5.02
C LEU A 208 3.52 7.69 -4.11
N ALA A 209 4.58 6.94 -4.45
CA ALA A 209 5.76 6.77 -3.62
C ALA A 209 5.42 6.28 -2.19
N THR A 210 4.36 5.49 -2.05
CA THR A 210 3.91 4.88 -0.80
C THR A 210 4.44 3.46 -0.71
N PRO A 211 5.56 3.20 -0.02
CA PRO A 211 6.05 1.84 0.19
C PRO A 211 5.03 1.01 0.97
N VAL A 212 4.79 -0.22 0.51
CA VAL A 212 3.93 -1.21 1.15
C VAL A 212 4.80 -2.35 1.67
N TYR A 213 4.87 -2.50 2.98
CA TYR A 213 5.58 -3.57 3.66
C TYR A 213 4.59 -4.65 4.08
N THR A 214 4.77 -5.87 3.59
CA THR A 214 3.88 -6.98 3.89
C THR A 214 4.44 -7.85 5.01
N VAL A 215 3.65 -8.08 6.05
CA VAL A 215 3.93 -8.99 7.15
C VAL A 215 2.92 -10.11 7.09
N THR A 216 3.36 -11.30 6.67
CA THR A 216 2.51 -12.47 6.56
C THR A 216 2.36 -13.17 7.90
N VAL A 217 1.14 -13.55 8.30
CA VAL A 217 0.86 -14.26 9.55
C VAL A 217 0.22 -15.62 9.26
N GLY A 218 0.80 -16.69 9.79
CA GLY A 218 0.31 -18.07 9.65
C GLY A 218 1.43 -19.09 9.88
N ALA A 219 1.10 -20.38 9.90
CA ALA A 219 2.08 -21.45 9.99
C ALA A 219 2.72 -21.80 8.64
N SER A 220 3.95 -22.33 8.67
CA SER A 220 4.60 -22.95 7.52
C SER A 220 4.08 -24.35 7.19
N VAL A 221 3.21 -24.92 8.03
CA VAL A 221 2.67 -26.28 7.91
C VAL A 221 1.26 -26.22 7.31
N GLY A 222 0.98 -27.09 6.34
CA GLY A 222 -0.27 -27.10 5.58
C GLY A 222 -1.51 -27.08 6.46
N ILE A 223 -2.27 -25.99 6.38
CA ILE A 223 -3.57 -25.85 7.06
C ILE A 223 -4.62 -26.66 6.30
N LYS A 224 -5.51 -27.30 7.06
CA LYS A 224 -6.71 -27.94 6.54
C LYS A 224 -7.62 -26.88 5.93
N ASN A 225 -7.95 -26.98 4.65
CA ASN A 225 -8.73 -25.96 3.97
C ASN A 225 -9.79 -26.58 3.05
N VAL A 226 -10.91 -25.88 2.87
CA VAL A 226 -11.97 -26.19 1.90
C VAL A 226 -12.21 -24.96 1.03
N SER A 227 -12.27 -25.14 -0.27
CA SER A 227 -12.72 -24.10 -1.20
C SER A 227 -14.02 -24.54 -1.87
N ILE A 228 -14.91 -23.57 -2.09
CA ILE A 228 -16.15 -23.77 -2.83
C ILE A 228 -16.12 -22.80 -4.00
N THR A 229 -16.23 -23.32 -5.22
CA THR A 229 -16.32 -22.55 -6.45
C THR A 229 -17.65 -22.85 -7.12
N ALA A 230 -18.55 -21.88 -7.15
CA ALA A 230 -19.73 -21.95 -7.99
C ALA A 230 -19.42 -21.26 -9.33
N ARG A 231 -19.67 -21.95 -10.45
CA ARG A 231 -19.76 -21.24 -11.72
C ARG A 231 -21.17 -20.67 -11.78
N SER A 232 -21.31 -19.37 -12.00
CA SER A 232 -22.60 -18.75 -12.28
C SER A 232 -22.88 -18.90 -13.76
N PRO A 233 -23.73 -19.85 -14.19
CA PRO A 233 -24.26 -19.82 -15.53
C PRO A 233 -25.13 -18.56 -15.70
N ARG A 234 -25.01 -17.87 -16.85
CA ARG A 234 -26.06 -16.93 -17.28
C ARG A 234 -27.29 -17.77 -17.56
N ILE A 235 -28.22 -17.85 -16.61
CA ILE A 235 -29.44 -18.64 -16.76
C ILE A 235 -30.61 -17.68 -16.94
N ILE A 236 -31.30 -17.85 -18.06
CA ILE A 236 -32.69 -17.43 -18.19
C ILE A 236 -33.48 -18.60 -17.62
N ALA A 237 -34.14 -18.36 -16.50
CA ALA A 237 -35.06 -19.31 -15.90
C ALA A 237 -36.40 -19.19 -16.63
N PHE A 238 -37.02 -20.33 -16.92
CA PHE A 238 -38.41 -20.36 -17.39
C PHE A 238 -39.27 -20.88 -16.25
N PRO A 239 -40.50 -20.37 -16.09
CA PRO A 239 -41.47 -20.98 -15.19
C PRO A 239 -41.54 -22.49 -15.43
N ASP A 240 -41.64 -23.26 -14.35
CA ASP A 240 -41.73 -24.73 -14.34
C ASP A 240 -40.48 -25.51 -14.80
N ASN A 241 -39.35 -24.84 -15.08
CA ASN A 241 -38.09 -25.52 -15.38
C ASN A 241 -37.08 -25.39 -14.24
N PRO A 242 -36.72 -26.49 -13.54
CA PRO A 242 -35.78 -26.42 -12.44
C PRO A 242 -34.39 -26.04 -12.93
N ILE A 243 -33.80 -25.04 -12.26
CA ILE A 243 -32.46 -24.56 -12.52
C ILE A 243 -31.46 -25.45 -11.79
N LEU A 244 -30.48 -25.97 -12.52
CA LEU A 244 -29.37 -26.73 -11.94
C LEU A 244 -28.18 -25.81 -11.63
N LEU A 245 -27.96 -25.54 -10.35
CA LEU A 245 -26.77 -24.84 -9.86
C LEU A 245 -25.67 -25.86 -9.53
N ARG A 246 -24.47 -25.63 -10.07
CA ARG A 246 -23.29 -26.47 -9.85
C ARG A 246 -22.26 -25.73 -9.04
N ALA A 247 -21.87 -26.31 -7.92
CA ALA A 247 -20.73 -25.89 -7.12
C ALA A 247 -19.67 -26.98 -7.12
N THR A 248 -18.42 -26.58 -6.97
CA THR A 248 -17.26 -27.46 -6.94
C THR A 248 -16.56 -27.26 -5.60
N VAL A 249 -16.41 -28.32 -4.83
CA VAL A 249 -15.76 -28.30 -3.50
C VAL A 249 -14.38 -28.94 -3.63
N ALA A 250 -13.33 -28.18 -3.36
CA ALA A 250 -11.97 -28.71 -3.22
C ALA A 250 -11.55 -28.68 -1.76
N HIS A 251 -10.60 -29.52 -1.38
CA HIS A 251 -10.05 -29.50 -0.02
C HIS A 251 -8.57 -29.86 0.01
N ASN A 252 -7.91 -29.52 1.12
CA ASN A 252 -6.58 -29.97 1.48
C ASN A 252 -6.59 -30.44 2.94
N GLY A 253 -6.00 -31.62 3.22
CA GLY A 253 -5.85 -32.15 4.58
C GLY A 253 -7.15 -32.59 5.27
N LEU A 254 -8.25 -32.71 4.53
CA LEU A 254 -9.59 -33.07 5.04
C LEU A 254 -10.13 -34.39 4.46
N ALA A 255 -9.26 -35.18 3.84
CA ALA A 255 -9.59 -36.49 3.32
C ALA A 255 -10.23 -37.39 4.40
N GLY A 256 -11.32 -38.06 4.05
CA GLY A 256 -12.08 -38.94 4.94
C GLY A 256 -13.15 -38.23 5.77
N GLN A 257 -13.20 -36.89 5.77
CA GLN A 257 -14.23 -36.12 6.46
C GLN A 257 -15.48 -35.91 5.60
N SER A 258 -16.58 -35.50 6.21
CA SER A 258 -17.78 -35.04 5.52
C SER A 258 -18.03 -33.58 5.84
N THR A 259 -18.53 -32.83 4.86
CA THR A 259 -18.91 -31.42 5.02
C THR A 259 -20.27 -31.16 4.40
N ASP A 260 -20.96 -30.14 4.92
CA ASP A 260 -22.27 -29.72 4.42
C ASP A 260 -22.13 -28.48 3.56
N VAL A 261 -22.71 -28.53 2.36
CA VAL A 261 -22.80 -27.41 1.43
C VAL A 261 -24.24 -26.91 1.41
N TYR A 262 -24.39 -25.61 1.64
CA TYR A 262 -25.68 -24.94 1.71
C TYR A 262 -25.86 -24.05 0.48
N LEU A 263 -27.04 -24.14 -0.15
CA LEU A 263 -27.53 -23.13 -1.07
C LEU A 263 -28.37 -22.14 -0.26
N MET A 264 -28.03 -20.86 -0.33
CA MET A 264 -28.67 -19.82 0.46
C MET A 264 -29.20 -18.70 -0.44
N GLN A 265 -30.35 -18.15 -0.06
CA GLN A 265 -30.92 -16.92 -0.62
C GLN A 265 -31.32 -16.02 0.54
N ASP A 266 -30.87 -14.76 0.52
CA ASP A 266 -31.18 -13.77 1.56
C ASP A 266 -30.93 -14.27 3.00
N ASN A 267 -29.85 -15.05 3.16
CA ASN A 267 -29.42 -15.69 4.41
C ASN A 267 -30.30 -16.86 4.90
N GLU A 268 -31.32 -17.26 4.13
CA GLU A 268 -32.13 -18.46 4.36
C GLU A 268 -31.54 -19.67 3.62
N VAL A 269 -31.54 -20.83 4.27
CA VAL A 269 -31.05 -22.08 3.67
C VAL A 269 -32.16 -22.69 2.81
N LEU A 270 -32.00 -22.61 1.49
CA LEU A 270 -32.91 -23.24 0.53
C LEU A 270 -32.71 -24.74 0.44
N GLN A 271 -31.44 -25.17 0.38
CA GLN A 271 -31.07 -26.58 0.24
C GLN A 271 -29.75 -26.90 0.93
N LYS A 272 -29.63 -28.16 1.38
CA LYS A 272 -28.43 -28.73 2.02
C LYS A 272 -27.99 -30.00 1.30
N ARG A 273 -26.68 -30.15 1.09
CA ARG A 273 -26.05 -31.36 0.53
C ARG A 273 -24.80 -31.73 1.32
N THR A 274 -24.72 -32.98 1.77
CA THR A 274 -23.53 -33.50 2.46
C THR A 274 -22.59 -34.15 1.45
N VAL A 275 -21.31 -33.79 1.52
CA VAL A 275 -20.25 -34.27 0.64
C VAL A 275 -19.18 -34.96 1.47
N ARG A 276 -18.81 -36.18 1.07
CA ARG A 276 -17.67 -36.90 1.65
C ARG A 276 -16.40 -36.55 0.89
N LEU A 277 -15.42 -35.98 1.58
CA LEU A 277 -14.17 -35.49 1.03
C LEU A 277 -13.18 -36.64 0.83
N THR A 278 -12.81 -36.93 -0.42
CA THR A 278 -11.86 -38.00 -0.78
C THR A 278 -10.48 -37.44 -1.12
N PRO A 279 -9.38 -38.20 -0.97
CA PRO A 279 -8.00 -37.68 -0.92
C PRO A 279 -7.52 -36.74 -2.03
N ASP A 280 -8.04 -36.82 -3.27
CA ASP A 280 -7.51 -36.03 -4.40
C ASP A 280 -8.57 -35.68 -5.46
N VAL A 281 -9.77 -35.25 -5.05
CA VAL A 281 -10.85 -34.95 -5.99
C VAL A 281 -11.52 -33.63 -5.66
N THR A 282 -11.80 -32.84 -6.70
CA THR A 282 -12.78 -31.78 -6.63
C THR A 282 -14.18 -32.37 -6.72
N HIS A 283 -15.00 -32.15 -5.71
CA HIS A 283 -16.33 -32.74 -5.62
C HIS A 283 -17.38 -31.80 -6.23
N GLU A 284 -18.10 -32.27 -7.24
CA GLU A 284 -19.23 -31.52 -7.79
C GLU A 284 -20.46 -31.70 -6.90
N VAL A 285 -21.08 -30.59 -6.51
CA VAL A 285 -22.32 -30.53 -5.75
C VAL A 285 -23.37 -29.87 -6.62
N ARG A 286 -24.56 -30.46 -6.67
CA ARG A 286 -25.67 -30.02 -7.51
C ARG A 286 -26.86 -29.64 -6.65
N PHE A 287 -27.39 -28.46 -6.90
CA PHE A 287 -28.62 -27.95 -6.32
C PHE A 287 -29.64 -27.74 -7.43
N GLN A 288 -30.90 -28.09 -7.18
CA GLN A 288 -32.02 -27.87 -8.10
C GLN A 288 -32.95 -26.85 -7.47
N VAL A 289 -33.14 -25.72 -8.14
CA VAL A 289 -34.02 -24.64 -7.69
C VAL A 289 -35.21 -24.58 -8.63
N GLU A 290 -36.42 -24.70 -8.09
CA GLU A 290 -37.66 -24.43 -8.82
C GLU A 290 -38.03 -22.96 -8.58
N GLU A 291 -38.31 -22.21 -9.64
CA GLU A 291 -38.81 -20.85 -9.51
C GLU A 291 -40.33 -20.92 -9.38
N ASP A 292 -40.85 -20.48 -8.23
CA ASP A 292 -42.29 -20.47 -7.98
C ASP A 292 -42.96 -19.48 -8.96
N ALA A 293 -43.95 -19.96 -9.72
CA ALA A 293 -44.57 -19.23 -10.82
C ALA A 293 -45.17 -17.86 -10.41
N GLU A 294 -45.51 -17.66 -9.14
CA GLU A 294 -46.02 -16.38 -8.63
C GLU A 294 -44.93 -15.30 -8.51
N GLN A 295 -43.67 -15.66 -8.24
CA GLN A 295 -42.58 -14.69 -8.08
C GLN A 295 -41.99 -14.22 -9.41
N ALA A 296 -42.06 -15.06 -10.46
CA ALA A 296 -41.59 -14.72 -11.80
C ALA A 296 -42.51 -13.73 -12.54
N MET A 297 -43.82 -13.68 -12.21
CA MET A 297 -44.76 -12.73 -12.83
C MET A 297 -44.74 -11.32 -12.21
N MET A 298 -44.08 -11.12 -11.06
CA MET A 298 -43.98 -9.82 -10.39
C MET A 298 -42.63 -9.09 -10.60
N ARG A 299 -41.71 -9.65 -11.41
CA ARG A 299 -40.40 -9.06 -11.71
C ARG A 299 -40.25 -8.60 -13.15
#